data_AF-A0A523YZC5-F1
#
_entry.id   AF-A0A523YZC5-F1
#
_cell.length_a   1.000
_cell.length_b   1.000
_cell.length_c   1.000
_cell.angle_alpha   90.00
_cell.angle_beta   90.00
_cell.angle_gamma   90.00
#
_symmetry.space_group_name_H-M   'P 1'
#
loop_
_entity.id
_entity.type
_entity.pdbx_description
1 polymer ?
#
loop_
_entity_poly.entity_id
_entity_poly.type
_entity_poly.pdbx_seq_one_letter_code
_entity_poly.pdbx_strand_id
1 'polypeptide(L)'
;MFKIIRTCLILILVTLLLLAVPAAVVTGKDVWSTVELYLRVESELLMPTETGRYYREIFWTHNDELIDLAFAYPNFWNESFNLISTFDVGFEALLNGRGSEVVITAEQIAVAEDYYTLLMEIGSPALQRTLQEESTRYPLRSFIGLTMEESATRVLGPQTIPLPTPNPE
;
A
#
# COMPACT_ATOMS: atom_id res chain seq x y z
N MET A 1 -4.97 4.09 30.49
CA MET A 1 -4.95 2.78 29.79
C MET A 1 -5.71 2.94 28.49
N PHE A 2 -5.07 2.66 27.35
CA PHE A 2 -5.63 2.63 25.97
C PHE A 2 -6.04 3.95 25.29
N LYS A 3 -5.04 4.71 24.83
CA LYS A 3 -5.11 5.53 23.61
C LYS A 3 -3.74 5.42 22.95
N ILE A 4 -3.68 5.54 21.62
CA ILE A 4 -2.50 5.34 20.75
C ILE A 4 -2.46 3.94 20.16
N ILE A 5 -3.29 3.68 19.14
CA ILE A 5 -2.88 2.93 17.94
C ILE A 5 -3.74 3.49 16.81
N ARG A 6 -3.14 4.31 15.93
CA ARG A 6 -3.78 4.76 14.69
C ARG A 6 -2.77 4.89 13.56
N THR A 7 -2.37 3.74 12.99
CA THR A 7 -2.61 3.38 11.59
C THR A 7 -1.92 4.06 10.37
N CYS A 8 -1.27 3.28 9.45
CA CYS A 8 -0.55 3.73 8.24
C CYS A 8 -0.72 2.83 6.96
N LEU A 9 -1.41 3.27 5.87
CA LEU A 9 -1.76 2.41 4.68
C LEU A 9 -0.68 2.36 3.60
N ILE A 10 -0.06 3.51 3.34
CA ILE A 10 0.61 3.77 2.05
C ILE A 10 2.05 3.28 2.09
N LEU A 11 2.66 3.40 3.26
CA LEU A 11 3.92 2.78 3.62
C LEU A 11 3.88 1.27 3.37
N ILE A 12 2.77 0.63 3.73
CA ILE A 12 2.59 -0.80 3.57
C ILE A 12 2.42 -1.22 2.10
N LEU A 13 1.62 -0.49 1.32
CA LEU A 13 1.35 -0.87 -0.07
C LEU A 13 2.58 -0.72 -0.98
N VAL A 14 3.52 0.19 -0.65
CA VAL A 14 4.83 0.28 -1.32
C VAL A 14 5.83 -0.77 -0.80
N THR A 15 5.77 -1.09 0.50
CA THR A 15 6.51 -2.19 1.14
C THR A 15 6.28 -3.54 0.47
N LEU A 16 5.06 -3.72 -0.03
CA LEU A 16 4.61 -4.98 -0.57
C LEU A 16 4.91 -5.17 -2.07
N LEU A 17 5.18 -4.07 -2.78
CA LEU A 17 5.46 -3.98 -4.21
C LEU A 17 6.58 -4.93 -4.69
N LEU A 18 7.64 -5.04 -3.88
CA LEU A 18 8.89 -5.70 -4.28
C LEU A 18 9.10 -7.04 -3.60
N LEU A 19 8.25 -7.35 -2.62
CA LEU A 19 8.17 -8.67 -2.02
C LEU A 19 7.26 -9.59 -2.86
N ALA A 20 6.34 -9.12 -3.71
CA ALA A 20 5.37 -9.98 -4.40
C ALA A 20 5.92 -11.14 -5.30
N VAL A 21 7.22 -11.19 -5.61
CA VAL A 21 7.77 -12.20 -6.53
C VAL A 21 7.82 -13.63 -5.95
N PRO A 22 8.24 -13.90 -4.69
CA PRO A 22 8.24 -15.26 -4.16
C PRO A 22 6.86 -15.75 -3.73
N ALA A 23 5.96 -14.86 -3.26
CA ALA A 23 4.65 -15.23 -2.73
C ALA A 23 3.60 -15.57 -3.80
N ALA A 24 3.66 -14.93 -4.96
CA ALA A 24 2.64 -15.11 -5.99
C ALA A 24 2.77 -16.47 -6.73
N VAL A 25 3.90 -17.17 -6.58
CA VAL A 25 4.04 -18.59 -6.96
C VAL A 25 3.09 -19.49 -6.15
N VAL A 26 2.71 -19.08 -4.94
CA VAL A 26 1.95 -19.91 -3.98
C VAL A 26 0.44 -19.83 -4.20
N THR A 27 -0.10 -18.75 -4.77
CA THR A 27 -1.56 -18.48 -4.80
C THR A 27 -2.22 -18.70 -6.16
N GLY A 28 -1.48 -18.98 -7.23
CA GLY A 28 -2.03 -19.22 -8.58
C GLY A 28 -2.69 -17.99 -9.23
N LYS A 29 -2.59 -16.83 -8.60
CA LYS A 29 -2.87 -15.52 -9.22
C LYS A 29 -1.75 -15.24 -10.21
N ASP A 30 -2.05 -14.61 -11.34
CA ASP A 30 -1.01 -14.21 -12.28
C ASP A 30 -0.11 -13.16 -11.61
N VAL A 31 1.03 -13.63 -11.09
CA VAL A 31 2.07 -12.83 -10.43
C VAL A 31 2.39 -11.59 -11.26
N TRP A 32 2.42 -11.76 -12.58
CA TRP A 32 2.79 -10.71 -13.49
C TRP A 32 1.74 -9.60 -13.53
N SER A 33 0.45 -9.95 -13.49
CA SER A 33 -0.62 -8.94 -13.43
C SER A 33 -0.57 -8.09 -12.15
N THR A 34 -0.26 -8.69 -11.00
CA THR A 34 -0.08 -7.95 -9.74
C THR A 34 1.19 -7.08 -9.81
N VAL A 35 2.31 -7.63 -10.25
CA VAL A 35 3.55 -6.86 -10.40
C VAL A 35 3.36 -5.67 -11.36
N GLU A 36 2.70 -5.88 -12.50
CA GLU A 36 2.39 -4.83 -13.48
C GLU A 36 1.50 -3.74 -12.89
N LEU A 37 0.42 -4.11 -12.19
CA LEU A 37 -0.47 -3.16 -11.53
C LEU A 37 0.33 -2.24 -10.59
N TYR A 38 1.21 -2.83 -9.79
CA TYR A 38 1.97 -2.11 -8.78
C TYR A 38 3.11 -1.27 -9.39
N LEU A 39 3.77 -1.74 -10.45
CA LEU A 39 4.71 -0.90 -11.23
C LEU A 39 4.01 0.32 -11.83
N ARG A 40 2.76 0.18 -12.28
CA ARG A 40 1.94 1.31 -12.73
C ARG A 40 1.56 2.24 -11.59
N VAL A 41 1.14 1.73 -10.43
CA VAL A 41 0.90 2.56 -9.23
C VAL A 41 2.14 3.38 -8.88
N GLU A 42 3.32 2.77 -8.89
CA GLU A 42 4.57 3.47 -8.59
C GLU A 42 4.85 4.57 -9.64
N SER A 43 4.84 4.23 -10.92
CA SER A 43 5.24 5.15 -11.99
C SER A 43 4.21 6.23 -12.31
N GLU A 44 2.90 5.92 -12.27
CA GLU A 44 1.81 6.81 -12.68
C GLU A 44 1.21 7.60 -11.50
N LEU A 45 1.25 7.08 -10.26
CA LEU A 45 0.64 7.75 -9.10
C LEU A 45 1.68 8.29 -8.11
N LEU A 46 2.68 7.49 -7.75
CA LEU A 46 3.64 7.88 -6.71
C LEU A 46 4.71 8.82 -7.25
N MET A 47 5.45 8.38 -8.27
CA MET A 47 6.63 9.09 -8.78
C MET A 47 6.38 10.53 -9.26
N PRO A 48 5.21 10.89 -9.83
CA PRO A 48 4.93 12.26 -10.21
C PRO A 48 4.83 13.23 -9.02
N THR A 49 4.52 12.74 -7.82
CA THR A 49 4.25 13.58 -6.65
C THR A 49 5.43 13.60 -5.68
N GLU A 50 5.61 14.72 -4.96
CA GLU A 50 6.63 14.81 -3.89
C GLU A 50 6.32 13.81 -2.77
N THR A 51 5.06 13.73 -2.34
CA THR A 51 4.62 12.77 -1.33
C THR A 51 4.83 11.31 -1.75
N GLY A 52 4.58 10.97 -3.02
CA GLY A 52 4.81 9.61 -3.50
C GLY A 52 6.30 9.24 -3.55
N ARG A 53 7.18 10.17 -3.93
CA ARG A 53 8.64 9.97 -3.83
C ARG A 53 9.12 9.80 -2.39
N TYR A 54 8.54 10.55 -1.45
CA TYR A 54 8.80 10.38 -0.02
C TYR A 54 8.46 8.97 0.47
N TYR A 55 7.29 8.43 0.09
CA TYR A 55 6.92 7.06 0.45
C TYR A 55 7.80 5.99 -0.19
N ARG A 56 8.26 6.23 -1.43
CA ARG A 56 9.26 5.39 -2.08
C ARG A 56 10.59 5.40 -1.30
N GLU A 57 11.05 6.55 -0.83
CA GLU A 57 12.29 6.64 -0.06
C GLU A 57 12.19 5.91 1.29
N ILE A 58 11.08 6.08 2.01
CA ILE A 58 10.81 5.30 3.23
C ILE A 58 10.90 3.80 2.94
N PHE A 59 10.29 3.35 1.85
CA PHE A 59 10.33 1.95 1.46
C PHE A 59 11.78 1.47 1.26
N TRP A 60 12.56 2.15 0.41
CA TRP A 60 13.93 1.75 0.14
C TRP A 60 14.84 1.83 1.38
N THR A 61 14.53 2.72 2.32
CA THR A 61 15.24 2.82 3.60
C THR A 61 15.09 1.56 4.45
N HIS A 62 13.91 0.92 4.42
CA HIS A 62 13.61 -0.26 5.24
C HIS A 62 13.58 -1.57 4.44
N ASN A 63 13.84 -1.54 3.13
CA ASN A 63 13.67 -2.68 2.23
C ASN A 63 14.48 -3.91 2.67
N ASP A 64 15.74 -3.74 3.04
CA ASP A 64 16.59 -4.86 3.46
C ASP A 64 16.03 -5.53 4.74
N GLU A 65 15.56 -4.73 5.69
CA GLU A 65 14.89 -5.23 6.89
C GLU A 65 13.61 -6.00 6.54
N LEU A 66 12.79 -5.47 5.63
CA LEU A 66 11.54 -6.10 5.21
C LEU A 66 11.78 -7.45 4.51
N ILE A 67 12.85 -7.56 3.72
CA ILE A 67 13.31 -8.82 3.11
C ILE A 67 13.74 -9.81 4.20
N ASP A 68 14.54 -9.36 5.18
CA ASP A 68 14.98 -10.21 6.30
C ASP A 68 13.80 -10.71 7.14
N LEU A 69 12.81 -9.84 7.41
CA LEU A 69 11.56 -10.22 8.09
C LEU A 69 10.79 -11.27 7.29
N ALA A 70 10.75 -11.14 5.97
CA ALA A 70 10.08 -12.09 5.11
C ALA A 70 10.74 -13.48 5.13
N PHE A 71 12.06 -13.56 5.31
CA PHE A 71 12.77 -14.83 5.53
C PHE A 71 12.62 -15.36 6.96
N ALA A 72 12.59 -14.48 7.96
CA ALA A 72 12.56 -14.86 9.37
C ALA A 72 11.17 -15.27 9.85
N TYR A 73 10.10 -14.69 9.29
CA TYR A 73 8.72 -14.86 9.76
C TYR A 73 7.84 -15.42 8.63
N PRO A 74 7.57 -16.74 8.60
CA PRO A 74 6.84 -17.38 7.49
C PRO A 74 5.45 -16.78 7.21
N ASN A 75 4.75 -16.30 8.24
CA ASN A 75 3.43 -15.69 8.08
C ASN A 75 3.48 -14.27 7.49
N PHE A 76 4.64 -13.61 7.54
CA PHE A 76 4.80 -12.26 7.02
C PHE A 76 4.44 -12.18 5.54
N TRP A 77 4.80 -13.21 4.76
CA TRP A 77 4.47 -13.35 3.35
C TRP A 77 2.97 -13.41 3.06
N ASN A 78 2.23 -14.14 3.89
CA ASN A 78 0.79 -14.32 3.71
C ASN A 78 0.05 -13.03 4.06
N GLU A 79 0.40 -12.40 5.19
CA GLU A 79 -0.20 -11.12 5.60
C GLU A 79 0.13 -10.01 4.61
N SER A 80 1.35 -10.03 4.08
CA SER A 80 1.79 -9.17 2.99
C SER A 80 0.86 -9.28 1.78
N PHE A 81 0.70 -10.50 1.26
CA PHE A 81 -0.13 -10.74 0.09
C PHE A 81 -1.61 -10.44 0.33
N ASN A 82 -2.13 -10.78 1.51
CA ASN A 82 -3.50 -10.50 1.90
C ASN A 82 -3.78 -8.99 1.79
N LEU A 83 -2.88 -8.17 2.33
CA LEU A 83 -3.01 -6.73 2.26
C LEU A 83 -2.89 -6.16 0.85
N ILE A 84 -1.96 -6.64 0.02
CA ILE A 84 -1.90 -6.29 -1.41
C ILE A 84 -3.26 -6.52 -2.07
N SER A 85 -3.72 -7.77 -1.99
CA SER A 85 -4.92 -8.23 -2.70
C SER A 85 -6.20 -7.50 -2.28
N THR A 86 -6.22 -7.02 -1.03
CA THR A 86 -7.30 -6.23 -0.44
C THR A 86 -7.50 -4.89 -1.15
N PHE A 87 -6.44 -4.32 -1.74
CA PHE A 87 -6.48 -3.01 -2.40
C PHE A 87 -6.32 -3.04 -3.92
N ASP A 88 -6.02 -4.19 -4.53
CA ASP A 88 -5.83 -4.36 -5.98
C ASP A 88 -6.94 -3.69 -6.82
N VAL A 89 -8.21 -4.01 -6.51
CA VAL A 89 -9.37 -3.46 -7.24
C VAL A 89 -9.42 -1.94 -7.14
N GLY A 90 -9.05 -1.39 -5.99
CA GLY A 90 -9.03 0.04 -5.78
C GLY A 90 -7.92 0.74 -6.58
N PHE A 91 -6.73 0.14 -6.63
CA PHE A 91 -5.62 0.67 -7.43
C PHE A 91 -5.89 0.57 -8.92
N GLU A 92 -6.45 -0.54 -9.38
CA GLU A 92 -6.86 -0.69 -10.78
C GLU A 92 -7.94 0.33 -11.15
N ALA A 93 -8.93 0.56 -10.29
CA ALA A 93 -9.93 1.59 -10.51
C ALA A 93 -9.30 2.98 -10.58
N LEU A 94 -8.37 3.30 -9.67
CA LEU A 94 -7.68 4.59 -9.63
C LEU A 94 -6.87 4.84 -10.91
N LEU A 95 -6.06 3.87 -11.35
CA LEU A 95 -5.25 3.97 -12.57
C LEU A 95 -6.09 4.09 -13.84
N ASN A 96 -7.31 3.58 -13.84
CA ASN A 96 -8.23 3.63 -14.97
C ASN A 96 -9.22 4.81 -14.89
N GLY A 97 -9.01 5.78 -14.00
CA GLY A 97 -9.89 6.95 -13.85
C GLY A 97 -11.27 6.64 -13.24
N ARG A 98 -11.44 5.45 -12.65
CA ARG A 98 -12.65 4.99 -11.96
C ARG A 98 -12.50 5.03 -10.44
N GLY A 99 -11.55 5.81 -9.92
CA GLY A 99 -11.24 5.85 -8.49
C GLY A 99 -12.41 6.29 -7.61
N SER A 100 -13.38 7.02 -8.15
CA SER A 100 -14.63 7.42 -7.47
C SER A 100 -15.66 6.29 -7.31
N GLU A 101 -15.51 5.17 -8.02
CA GLU A 101 -16.46 4.05 -7.99
C GLU A 101 -16.15 3.05 -6.86
N VAL A 102 -14.93 3.05 -6.33
CA VAL A 102 -14.48 2.11 -5.30
C VAL A 102 -14.32 2.84 -3.98
N VAL A 103 -15.09 2.42 -2.97
CA VAL A 103 -15.05 2.96 -1.61
C VAL A 103 -14.20 2.06 -0.70
N ILE A 104 -13.33 2.68 0.09
CA ILE A 104 -12.52 1.99 1.10
C ILE A 104 -13.43 1.58 2.26
N THR A 105 -13.47 0.29 2.54
CA THR A 105 -14.31 -0.33 3.57
C THR A 105 -13.59 -0.47 4.91
N ALA A 106 -14.36 -0.72 5.97
CA ALA A 106 -13.79 -0.95 7.30
C ALA A 106 -12.99 -2.26 7.34
N GLU A 107 -13.41 -3.27 6.59
CA GLU A 107 -12.76 -4.58 6.45
C GLU A 107 -11.38 -4.43 5.80
N GLN A 108 -11.28 -3.64 4.72
CA GLN A 108 -9.99 -3.36 4.08
C GLN A 108 -9.03 -2.64 5.03
N ILE A 109 -9.55 -1.69 5.83
CA ILE A 109 -8.75 -1.00 6.85
C ILE A 109 -8.33 -1.94 8.00
N ALA A 110 -9.17 -2.90 8.37
CA ALA A 110 -8.81 -3.89 9.39
C ALA A 110 -7.61 -4.75 8.95
N VAL A 111 -7.58 -5.21 7.69
CA VAL A 111 -6.42 -5.95 7.14
C VAL A 111 -5.13 -5.11 7.22
N ALA A 112 -5.22 -3.81 6.93
CA ALA A 112 -4.06 -2.92 7.04
C ALA A 112 -3.65 -2.67 8.51
N GLU A 113 -4.60 -2.59 9.43
CA GLU A 113 -4.37 -2.51 10.87
C GLU A 113 -3.63 -3.75 11.40
N ASP A 114 -4.03 -4.93 10.95
CA ASP A 114 -3.42 -6.20 11.37
C ASP A 114 -1.97 -6.31 10.87
N TYR A 115 -1.72 -5.98 9.60
CA TYR A 115 -0.36 -5.96 9.06
C TYR A 115 0.53 -4.90 9.73
N TYR A 116 -0.02 -3.71 10.01
CA TYR A 116 0.68 -2.68 10.76
C TYR A 116 1.07 -3.19 12.15
N THR A 117 0.15 -3.89 12.83
CA THR A 117 0.38 -4.46 14.16
C THR A 117 1.49 -5.51 14.11
N LEU A 118 1.50 -6.38 13.10
CA LEU A 118 2.57 -7.34 12.87
C LEU A 118 3.93 -6.65 12.73
N LEU A 119 4.04 -5.63 11.87
CA LEU A 119 5.29 -4.88 11.69
C LEU A 119 5.74 -4.15 12.96
N MET A 120 4.80 -3.66 13.77
CA MET A 120 5.12 -3.05 15.07
C MET A 120 5.65 -4.07 16.09
N GLU A 121 5.31 -5.36 15.94
CA GLU A 121 5.77 -6.43 16.81
C GLU A 121 7.16 -6.95 16.41
N ILE A 122 7.37 -7.17 15.11
CA ILE A 122 8.58 -7.86 14.59
C ILE A 122 9.64 -6.90 14.04
N GLY A 123 9.27 -5.66 13.71
CA GLY A 123 10.16 -4.68 13.11
C GLY A 123 11.17 -4.09 14.09
N SER A 124 12.25 -3.54 13.55
CA SER A 124 13.30 -2.85 14.27
C SER A 124 12.78 -1.55 14.91
N PRO A 125 13.48 -1.00 15.91
CA PRO A 125 13.12 0.30 16.48
C PRO A 125 13.08 1.44 15.45
N ALA A 126 13.84 1.35 14.36
CA ALA A 126 13.83 2.35 13.29
C ALA A 126 12.55 2.24 12.46
N LEU A 127 12.20 1.02 12.01
CA LEU A 127 10.97 0.77 11.27
C LEU A 127 9.73 1.11 12.10
N GLN A 128 9.69 0.69 13.36
CA GLN A 128 8.61 1.02 14.30
C GLN A 128 8.42 2.54 14.44
N ARG A 129 9.52 3.32 14.50
CA ARG A 129 9.43 4.79 14.59
C ARG A 129 8.82 5.37 13.32
N THR A 130 9.29 4.97 12.15
CA THR A 130 8.76 5.43 10.86
C THR A 130 7.27 5.08 10.73
N LEU A 131 6.87 3.88 11.13
CA LEU A 131 5.46 3.47 11.16
C LEU A 131 4.62 4.36 12.08
N GLN A 132 5.12 4.67 13.29
CA GLN A 132 4.43 5.55 14.25
C GLN A 132 4.28 6.99 13.73
N GLU A 133 5.32 7.55 13.12
CA GLU A 133 5.31 8.90 12.55
C GLU A 133 4.25 9.00 11.45
N GLU A 134 4.23 8.04 10.53
CA GLU A 134 3.27 8.04 9.43
C GLU A 134 1.85 7.71 9.89
N SER A 135 1.72 6.93 10.97
CA SER A 135 0.43 6.69 11.61
C SER A 135 -0.19 7.99 12.17
N THR A 136 0.66 8.88 12.68
CA THR A 136 0.22 10.18 13.17
C THR A 136 -0.19 11.10 12.02
N ARG A 137 0.50 11.00 10.87
CA ARG A 137 0.23 11.81 9.69
C ARG A 137 -1.07 11.41 8.99
N TYR A 138 -1.32 10.11 8.82
CA TYR A 138 -2.47 9.58 8.07
C TYR A 138 -3.16 8.43 8.80
N PRO A 139 -4.03 8.71 9.79
CA PRO A 139 -4.76 7.66 10.49
C PRO A 139 -5.62 6.81 9.52
N LEU A 140 -5.35 5.51 9.34
CA LEU A 140 -6.10 4.58 8.46
C LEU A 140 -7.61 4.67 8.61
N ARG A 141 -8.12 4.73 9.85
CA ARG A 141 -9.57 4.82 10.06
C ARG A 141 -10.21 6.07 9.45
N SER A 142 -9.42 7.10 9.16
CA SER A 142 -9.89 8.30 8.46
C SER A 142 -10.14 8.09 6.96
N PHE A 143 -9.75 6.95 6.41
CA PHE A 143 -9.98 6.58 5.02
C PHE A 143 -11.25 5.73 4.82
N ILE A 144 -11.85 5.22 5.90
CA ILE A 144 -13.10 4.45 5.81
C ILE A 144 -14.20 5.35 5.24
N GLY A 145 -14.86 4.86 4.19
CA GLY A 145 -15.93 5.58 3.51
C GLY A 145 -15.45 6.59 2.48
N LEU A 146 -14.14 6.80 2.32
CA LEU A 146 -13.59 7.56 1.19
C LEU A 146 -13.54 6.68 -0.05
N THR A 147 -13.74 7.29 -1.21
CA THR A 147 -13.39 6.68 -2.49
C THR A 147 -11.88 6.55 -2.64
N MET A 148 -11.42 5.66 -3.52
CA MET A 148 -9.99 5.54 -3.83
C MET A 148 -9.42 6.85 -4.37
N GLU A 149 -10.19 7.60 -5.16
CA GLU A 149 -9.79 8.93 -5.66
C GLU A 149 -9.63 9.96 -4.53
N GLU A 150 -10.60 10.04 -3.61
CA GLU A 150 -10.51 10.92 -2.44
C GLU A 150 -9.33 10.54 -1.54
N SER A 151 -9.09 9.24 -1.35
CA SER A 151 -7.97 8.72 -0.56
C SER A 151 -6.62 9.10 -1.18
N ALA A 152 -6.48 8.94 -2.50
CA ALA A 152 -5.29 9.30 -3.25
C ALA A 152 -5.06 10.81 -3.21
N THR A 153 -6.12 11.59 -3.41
CA THR A 153 -6.06 13.06 -3.34
C THR A 153 -5.62 13.54 -1.97
N ARG A 154 -6.11 12.91 -0.90
CA ARG A 154 -5.76 13.25 0.49
C ARG A 154 -4.28 13.07 0.79
N VAL A 155 -3.63 12.11 0.15
CA VAL A 155 -2.24 11.75 0.44
C VAL A 155 -1.31 12.39 -0.58
N LEU A 156 -1.53 12.08 -1.84
CA LEU A 156 -0.64 12.42 -2.95
C LEU A 156 -0.96 13.81 -3.53
N GLY A 157 -2.06 14.44 -3.12
CA GLY A 157 -2.59 15.65 -3.74
C GLY A 157 -3.40 15.35 -5.01
N PRO A 158 -3.88 16.37 -5.74
CA PRO A 158 -4.58 16.16 -7.01
C PRO A 158 -3.72 15.37 -7.99
N GLN A 159 -4.23 14.22 -8.45
CA GLN A 159 -3.51 13.37 -9.40
C GLN A 159 -3.78 13.87 -10.82
N THR A 160 -2.73 14.17 -11.59
CA THR A 160 -2.84 14.38 -13.03
C THR A 160 -2.64 13.04 -13.73
N ILE A 161 -3.60 12.11 -13.57
CA ILE A 161 -3.57 10.86 -14.32
C ILE A 161 -3.90 11.23 -15.78
N PRO A 162 -2.99 11.01 -16.75
CA PRO A 162 -3.32 11.21 -18.14
C PRO A 162 -4.52 10.32 -18.47
N LEU A 163 -5.58 10.88 -19.05
CA LEU A 163 -6.68 10.06 -19.56
C LEU A 163 -6.09 8.99 -20.49
N PRO A 164 -6.59 7.74 -20.45
CA PRO A 164 -6.24 6.75 -21.46
C PRO A 164 -6.43 7.40 -22.82
N THR A 165 -5.39 7.38 -23.66
CA THR A 165 -5.57 7.78 -25.05
C THR A 165 -6.65 6.86 -25.62
N PRO A 166 -7.70 7.39 -26.27
CA PRO A 166 -8.71 6.56 -26.89
C PRO A 166 -7.99 5.58 -27.80
N ASN A 167 -8.19 4.27 -27.57
CA ASN A 167 -7.63 3.26 -28.44
C ASN A 167 -8.18 3.55 -29.85
N PRO A 168 -7.34 3.80 -30.87
CA PRO A 168 -7.86 3.89 -32.22
C PRO A 168 -8.44 2.52 -32.58
N GLU A 169 -9.77 2.47 -32.73
CA GLU A 169 -10.51 1.30 -33.23
C GLU A 169 -9.97 0.81 -34.58
#